data_AF-A0A372NNM9-F1
#
_entry.id   AF-A0A372NNM9-F1
#
_cell.length_a   1.000
_cell.length_b   1.000
_cell.length_c   1.000
_cell.angle_alpha   90.00
_cell.angle_beta   90.00
_cell.angle_gamma   90.00
#
_symmetry.space_group_name_H-M   'P 1'
#
loop_
_entity.id
_entity.type
_entity.pdbx_description
1 polymer ?
#
loop_
_entity_poly.entity_id
_entity_poly.type
_entity_poly.pdbx_seq_one_letter_code
_entity_poly.pdbx_strand_id
1 'polypeptide(L)'
;MQLKRFTNWYVLLVLLLTGFISACQKDTGEQAVENHKIALAADSALKATSPDNYLATSGTLSIKLKDSTYTFNAANDSVAFVNLSSGDNRYFGLTAINKAHNISFGISSKGIAADSLTKPVAGGQLLMMPDAMHTHQYTLMQYAKPGDSGTIRLSSYMRNDTLAKGTFFTFLSKDDDSESPFYRVDGTFELHFKAQK
;
A
#
# COMPACT_ATOMS: atom_id res chain seq x y z
N MET A 1 63.07 29.32 24.20
CA MET A 1 61.71 29.89 24.32
C MET A 1 60.86 29.49 23.10
N GLN A 2 60.69 28.18 22.83
CA GLN A 2 60.10 27.68 21.56
C GLN A 2 59.03 26.57 21.77
N LEU A 3 58.88 26.03 22.99
CA LEU A 3 57.98 24.89 23.23
C LEU A 3 56.51 25.27 23.47
N LYS A 4 56.22 26.47 23.99
CA LYS A 4 54.84 26.88 24.34
C LYS A 4 53.95 27.23 23.14
N ARG A 5 54.53 27.52 21.97
CA ARG A 5 53.79 27.89 20.76
C ARG A 5 53.28 26.68 19.98
N PHE A 6 53.95 25.54 20.08
CA PHE A 6 53.58 24.31 19.37
C PHE A 6 52.36 23.62 20.00
N THR A 7 52.24 23.67 21.32
CA THR A 7 51.12 23.06 22.07
C THR A 7 49.79 23.78 21.82
N ASN A 8 49.80 25.12 21.69
CA ASN A 8 48.60 25.89 21.36
C ASN A 8 48.10 25.64 19.93
N TRP A 9 49.00 25.33 18.99
CA TRP A 9 48.63 25.04 17.61
C TRP A 9 47.98 23.65 17.47
N TYR A 10 48.48 22.66 18.21
CA TYR A 10 47.89 21.32 18.25
C TYR A 10 46.49 21.30 18.88
N VAL A 11 46.26 22.06 19.95
CA VAL A 11 44.94 22.13 20.60
C VAL A 11 43.90 22.76 19.68
N LEU A 12 44.27 23.79 18.90
CA LEU A 12 43.37 24.42 17.92
C LEU A 12 43.05 23.51 16.73
N LEU A 13 44.02 22.71 16.29
CA LEU A 13 43.84 21.79 15.17
C LEU A 13 42.95 20.60 15.56
N VAL A 14 43.06 20.09 16.79
CA VAL A 14 42.19 19.02 17.33
C VAL A 14 40.75 19.53 17.56
N LEU A 15 40.56 20.78 18.00
CA LEU A 15 39.24 21.40 18.18
C LEU A 15 38.51 21.70 16.86
N LEU A 16 39.26 21.99 15.78
CA LEU A 16 38.68 22.15 14.44
C LEU A 16 38.28 20.79 13.83
N LEU A 17 39.04 19.73 14.10
CA LEU A 17 38.74 18.37 13.58
C LEU A 17 37.53 17.70 14.26
N THR A 18 37.21 18.04 15.51
CA THR A 18 36.01 17.50 16.19
C THR A 18 34.70 18.19 15.79
N GLY A 19 34.76 19.37 15.18
CA GLY A 19 33.59 20.10 14.67
C GLY A 19 33.01 19.58 13.35
N PHE A 20 33.81 18.90 12.52
CA PHE A 20 33.36 18.42 11.20
C PHE A 20 32.63 17.07 11.25
N ILE A 21 32.68 16.33 12.37
CA ILE A 21 32.06 15.00 12.46
C ILE A 21 30.58 15.10 12.91
N SER A 22 30.16 16.21 13.53
CA SER A 22 28.76 16.39 13.98
C SER A 22 27.82 16.99 12.93
N ALA A 23 28.32 17.40 11.77
CA ALA A 23 27.51 18.07 10.75
C ALA A 23 26.89 17.13 9.69
N CYS A 24 27.08 15.80 9.79
CA CYS A 24 26.80 14.89 8.65
C CYS A 24 25.81 13.75 8.92
N GLN A 25 24.98 13.78 9.98
CA GLN A 25 24.01 12.71 10.21
C GLN A 25 22.66 13.16 10.83
N LYS A 26 22.05 14.25 10.37
CA LYS A 26 20.69 14.62 10.85
C LYS A 26 19.59 14.77 9.79
N ASP A 27 19.90 15.01 8.52
CA ASP A 27 18.86 15.40 7.53
C ASP A 27 18.41 14.34 6.53
N THR A 28 18.94 13.11 6.57
CA THR A 28 18.58 12.09 5.56
C THR A 28 17.15 11.55 5.70
N GLY A 29 16.56 11.61 6.90
CA GLY A 29 15.21 11.09 7.16
C GLY A 29 14.10 11.99 6.62
N GLU A 30 14.16 13.29 6.89
CA GLU A 30 13.12 14.25 6.48
C GLU A 30 13.08 14.43 4.96
N GLN A 31 14.24 14.45 4.30
CA GLN A 31 14.32 14.58 2.85
C GLN A 31 13.79 13.34 2.11
N ALA A 32 14.00 12.14 2.66
CA ALA A 32 13.43 10.91 2.12
C ALA A 32 11.90 10.87 2.24
N VAL A 33 11.37 11.34 3.37
CA VAL A 33 9.91 11.45 3.60
C VAL A 33 9.30 12.48 2.66
N GLU A 34 9.93 13.64 2.49
CA GLU A 34 9.42 14.70 1.62
C GLU A 34 9.43 14.28 0.14
N ASN A 35 10.49 13.60 -0.31
CA ASN A 35 10.53 12.99 -1.65
C ASN A 35 9.42 11.95 -1.85
N HIS A 36 9.09 11.18 -0.80
CA HIS A 36 7.99 10.21 -0.84
C HIS A 36 6.62 10.91 -0.93
N LYS A 37 6.41 12.01 -0.21
CA LYS A 37 5.18 12.82 -0.30
C LYS A 37 4.98 13.39 -1.71
N ILE A 38 6.04 13.93 -2.31
CA ILE A 38 6.00 14.48 -3.66
C ILE A 38 5.65 13.38 -4.67
N ALA A 39 6.22 12.17 -4.52
CA ALA A 39 5.90 11.02 -5.36
C ALA A 39 4.43 10.57 -5.20
N LEU A 40 3.91 10.48 -3.98
CA LEU A 40 2.51 10.12 -3.69
C LEU A 40 1.51 11.13 -4.27
N ALA A 41 1.80 12.43 -4.14
CA ALA A 41 0.96 13.49 -4.68
C ALA A 41 0.93 13.46 -6.22
N ALA A 42 2.07 13.18 -6.85
CA ALA A 42 2.16 13.00 -8.30
C ALA A 42 1.39 11.76 -8.77
N ASP A 43 1.49 10.63 -8.05
CA ASP A 43 0.77 9.40 -8.39
C ASP A 43 -0.76 9.54 -8.27
N SER A 44 -1.24 10.35 -7.32
CA SER A 44 -2.68 10.61 -7.11
C SER A 44 -3.32 11.48 -8.21
N ALA A 45 -2.52 12.24 -8.95
CA ALA A 45 -2.99 13.16 -10.00
C ALA A 45 -3.06 12.51 -11.40
N LEU A 46 -2.68 11.25 -11.54
CA LEU A 46 -2.59 10.60 -12.85
C LEU A 46 -3.97 10.16 -13.38
N LYS A 47 -4.27 10.47 -14.64
CA LYS A 47 -5.47 9.97 -15.34
C LYS A 47 -5.28 8.50 -15.71
N ALA A 48 -6.02 7.61 -15.07
CA ALA A 48 -6.01 6.19 -15.37
C ALA A 48 -6.71 5.90 -16.72
N THR A 49 -6.04 5.18 -17.61
CA THR A 49 -6.66 4.50 -18.75
C THR A 49 -6.93 3.05 -18.36
N SER A 50 -8.12 2.56 -18.67
CA SER A 50 -8.67 1.29 -18.14
C SER A 50 -8.94 0.25 -19.24
N PRO A 51 -7.94 -0.24 -19.97
CA PRO A 51 -8.17 -1.32 -20.92
C PRO A 51 -8.45 -2.68 -20.26
N ASP A 52 -8.08 -2.90 -18.99
CA ASP A 52 -7.99 -4.24 -18.38
C ASP A 52 -8.61 -4.36 -16.97
N ASN A 53 -9.74 -3.70 -16.71
CA ASN A 53 -10.51 -3.88 -15.47
C ASN A 53 -11.59 -4.95 -15.67
N TYR A 54 -11.57 -6.01 -14.86
CA TYR A 54 -12.44 -7.17 -15.03
C TYR A 54 -13.35 -7.33 -13.81
N LEU A 55 -14.67 -7.26 -14.04
CA LEU A 55 -15.67 -7.60 -13.04
C LEU A 55 -15.75 -9.14 -12.94
N ALA A 56 -15.53 -9.66 -11.73
CA ALA A 56 -15.71 -11.08 -11.46
C ALA A 56 -17.21 -11.42 -11.47
N THR A 57 -17.55 -12.61 -11.95
CA THR A 57 -18.95 -13.06 -11.99
C THR A 57 -19.28 -14.11 -10.94
N SER A 58 -18.25 -14.72 -10.37
CA SER A 58 -18.36 -15.69 -9.29
C SER A 58 -17.03 -15.77 -8.54
N GLY A 59 -17.04 -16.50 -7.43
CA GLY A 59 -15.92 -16.56 -6.50
C GLY A 59 -16.08 -15.59 -5.33
N THR A 60 -15.04 -15.48 -4.51
CA THR A 60 -15.09 -14.74 -3.26
C THR A 60 -13.83 -13.93 -3.02
N LEU A 61 -14.00 -12.82 -2.32
CA LEU A 61 -12.95 -12.07 -1.65
C LEU A 61 -13.27 -12.07 -0.16
N SER A 62 -12.38 -12.61 0.67
CA SER A 62 -12.52 -12.61 2.12
C SER A 62 -11.43 -11.75 2.75
N ILE A 63 -11.83 -10.95 3.75
CA ILE A 63 -11.00 -9.98 4.43
C ILE A 63 -11.16 -10.20 5.92
N LYS A 64 -10.04 -10.46 6.61
CA LYS A 64 -10.00 -10.58 8.06
C LYS A 64 -9.38 -9.33 8.66
N LEU A 65 -10.12 -8.68 9.54
CA LEU A 65 -9.67 -7.54 10.33
C LEU A 65 -10.06 -7.81 11.78
N LYS A 66 -9.06 -7.92 12.67
CA LYS A 66 -9.26 -8.34 14.07
C LYS A 66 -9.96 -9.71 14.12
N ASP A 67 -11.07 -9.79 14.86
CA ASP A 67 -11.89 -10.98 15.02
C ASP A 67 -13.01 -11.09 13.96
N SER A 68 -13.14 -10.08 13.09
CA SER A 68 -14.17 -10.04 12.06
C SER A 68 -13.65 -10.54 10.71
N THR A 69 -14.51 -11.25 9.99
CA THR A 69 -14.29 -11.63 8.59
C THR A 69 -15.41 -11.04 7.73
N TYR A 70 -15.03 -10.31 6.69
CA TYR A 70 -15.92 -9.73 5.70
C TYR A 70 -15.73 -10.47 4.38
N THR A 71 -16.82 -10.99 3.82
CA THR A 71 -16.77 -11.75 2.57
C THR A 71 -17.62 -11.04 1.53
N PHE A 72 -17.01 -10.73 0.39
CA PHE A 72 -17.69 -10.33 -0.82
C PHE A 72 -17.87 -11.54 -1.72
N ASN A 73 -19.10 -11.78 -2.15
CA ASN A 73 -19.45 -12.83 -3.09
C ASN A 73 -19.67 -12.20 -4.47
N ALA A 74 -18.79 -12.48 -5.43
CA ALA A 74 -18.84 -11.85 -6.76
C ALA A 74 -20.11 -12.20 -7.58
N ALA A 75 -20.93 -13.16 -7.13
CA ALA A 75 -22.24 -13.42 -7.72
C ALA A 75 -23.32 -12.41 -7.27
N ASN A 76 -23.11 -11.74 -6.13
CA ASN A 76 -24.09 -10.83 -5.50
C ASN A 76 -23.55 -9.41 -5.32
N ASP A 77 -22.24 -9.29 -5.10
CA ASP A 77 -21.50 -8.08 -4.83
C ASP A 77 -20.66 -7.69 -6.06
N SER A 78 -20.32 -6.41 -6.15
CA SER A 78 -19.43 -5.92 -7.21
C SER A 78 -17.99 -6.15 -6.79
N VAL A 79 -17.35 -7.19 -7.32
CA VAL A 79 -15.92 -7.49 -7.07
C VAL A 79 -15.17 -7.46 -8.39
N ALA A 80 -14.12 -6.64 -8.48
CA ALA A 80 -13.31 -6.53 -9.69
C ALA A 80 -11.83 -6.72 -9.40
N PHE A 81 -11.15 -7.36 -10.35
CA PHE A 81 -9.70 -7.31 -10.46
C PHE A 81 -9.36 -6.16 -11.40
N VAL A 82 -8.58 -5.20 -10.90
CA VAL A 82 -8.22 -3.99 -11.64
C VAL A 82 -6.80 -4.08 -12.15
N ASN A 83 -6.58 -3.60 -13.38
CA ASN A 83 -5.28 -3.42 -13.99
C ASN A 83 -5.29 -2.05 -14.66
N LEU A 84 -4.50 -1.14 -14.11
CA LEU A 84 -4.55 0.29 -14.40
C LEU A 84 -3.19 0.72 -14.94
N SER A 85 -3.20 1.54 -15.98
CA SER A 85 -2.04 2.28 -16.44
C SER A 85 -2.25 3.77 -16.19
N SER A 86 -1.23 4.43 -15.66
CA SER A 86 -1.22 5.85 -15.32
C SER A 86 0.13 6.45 -15.69
N GLY A 87 0.20 7.07 -16.87
CA GLY A 87 1.49 7.43 -17.49
C GLY A 87 2.35 6.17 -17.72
N ASP A 88 3.60 6.20 -17.27
CA ASP A 88 4.52 5.06 -17.30
C ASP A 88 4.31 4.08 -16.13
N ASN A 89 3.46 4.43 -15.17
CA ASN A 89 3.18 3.57 -14.02
C ASN A 89 2.07 2.57 -14.35
N ARG A 90 2.24 1.33 -13.89
CA ARG A 90 1.22 0.29 -13.93
C ARG A 90 0.87 -0.15 -12.53
N TYR A 91 -0.40 -0.46 -12.32
CA TYR A 91 -0.93 -0.95 -11.05
C TYR A 91 -1.89 -2.10 -11.29
N PHE A 92 -1.96 -3.02 -10.34
CA PHE A 92 -3.02 -4.02 -10.30
C PHE A 92 -3.57 -4.14 -8.89
N GLY A 93 -4.77 -4.69 -8.76
CA GLY A 93 -5.41 -4.78 -7.45
C GLY A 93 -6.78 -5.41 -7.47
N LEU A 94 -7.44 -5.30 -6.32
CA LEU A 94 -8.81 -5.74 -6.11
C LEU A 94 -9.63 -4.54 -5.64
N THR A 95 -10.87 -4.47 -6.11
CA THR A 95 -11.88 -3.60 -5.51
C THR A 95 -13.16 -4.39 -5.29
N ALA A 96 -13.86 -4.09 -4.20
CA ALA A 96 -15.12 -4.71 -3.88
C ALA A 96 -16.07 -3.73 -3.21
N ILE A 97 -17.35 -3.82 -3.54
CA ILE A 97 -18.45 -3.12 -2.88
C ILE A 97 -19.59 -4.11 -2.71
N ASN A 98 -20.10 -4.25 -1.49
CA ASN A 98 -21.21 -5.15 -1.25
C ASN A 98 -22.53 -4.57 -1.77
N LYS A 99 -23.52 -5.44 -2.01
CA LYS A 99 -24.84 -5.02 -2.56
C LYS A 99 -25.57 -3.98 -1.69
N ALA A 100 -25.34 -4.00 -0.38
CA ALA A 100 -25.93 -3.01 0.54
C ALA A 100 -25.22 -1.65 0.49
N HIS A 101 -24.11 -1.53 -0.25
CA HIS A 101 -23.29 -0.33 -0.37
C HIS A 101 -22.82 0.23 0.98
N ASN A 102 -22.64 -0.63 1.99
CA ASN A 102 -22.23 -0.24 3.33
C ASN A 102 -20.83 -0.75 3.70
N ILE A 103 -20.22 -1.58 2.85
CA ILE A 103 -18.83 -2.00 2.98
C ILE A 103 -18.17 -1.92 1.59
N SER A 104 -17.03 -1.27 1.51
CA SER A 104 -16.18 -1.27 0.32
C SER A 104 -14.72 -1.49 0.67
N PHE A 105 -14.00 -2.10 -0.26
CA PHE A 105 -12.61 -2.44 -0.10
C PHE A 105 -11.84 -2.18 -1.39
N GLY A 106 -10.59 -1.76 -1.24
CA GLY A 106 -9.61 -1.64 -2.31
C GLY A 106 -8.23 -1.99 -1.82
N ILE A 107 -7.46 -2.71 -2.63
CA ILE A 107 -6.03 -2.93 -2.39
C ILE A 107 -5.30 -3.00 -3.73
N SER A 108 -4.11 -2.42 -3.79
CA SER A 108 -3.33 -2.36 -5.03
C SER A 108 -1.83 -2.54 -4.80
N SER A 109 -1.15 -2.92 -5.87
CA SER A 109 0.31 -3.04 -5.98
C SER A 109 0.78 -2.39 -7.27
N LYS A 110 2.01 -1.88 -7.26
CA LYS A 110 2.69 -1.37 -8.46
C LYS A 110 3.22 -2.52 -9.32
N GLY A 111 3.10 -2.39 -10.63
CA GLY A 111 3.58 -3.31 -11.64
C GLY A 111 2.47 -3.94 -12.47
N ILE A 112 2.80 -5.07 -13.09
CA ILE A 112 1.91 -5.83 -13.99
C ILE A 112 1.51 -7.12 -13.29
N ALA A 113 0.22 -7.44 -13.30
CA ALA A 113 -0.29 -8.71 -12.80
C ALA A 113 0.23 -9.88 -13.64
N ALA A 114 0.65 -10.95 -12.97
CA ALA A 114 1.13 -12.18 -13.61
C ALA A 114 0.92 -13.37 -12.67
N ASP A 115 0.96 -14.57 -13.24
CA ASP A 115 0.91 -15.82 -12.47
C ASP A 115 2.09 -15.92 -11.49
N SER A 116 1.83 -16.50 -10.31
CA SER A 116 2.86 -16.74 -9.27
C SER A 116 3.66 -15.50 -8.87
N LEU A 117 3.02 -14.33 -8.87
CA LEU A 117 3.62 -13.04 -8.55
C LEU A 117 3.45 -12.70 -7.07
N THR A 118 4.46 -12.09 -6.45
CA THR A 118 4.32 -11.41 -5.16
C THR A 118 4.82 -9.97 -5.30
N LYS A 119 4.02 -9.01 -4.84
CA LYS A 119 4.37 -7.57 -4.86
C LYS A 119 4.02 -6.89 -3.54
N PRO A 120 4.79 -5.87 -3.13
CA PRO A 120 4.41 -5.02 -2.01
C PRO A 120 3.08 -4.32 -2.29
N VAL A 121 2.28 -4.13 -1.24
CA VAL A 121 1.08 -3.29 -1.31
C VAL A 121 1.52 -1.84 -1.47
N ALA A 122 0.85 -1.13 -2.39
CA ALA A 122 1.08 0.27 -2.70
C ALA A 122 -0.12 1.16 -2.32
N GLY A 123 -1.31 0.57 -2.15
CA GLY A 123 -2.50 1.26 -1.69
C GLY A 123 -3.48 0.28 -1.05
N GLY A 124 -4.27 0.75 -0.10
CA GLY A 124 -5.24 -0.07 0.62
C GLY A 124 -6.28 0.79 1.33
N GLN A 125 -7.55 0.41 1.23
CA GLN A 125 -8.64 1.05 1.94
C GLN A 125 -9.75 0.04 2.25
N LEU A 126 -10.31 0.12 3.45
CA LEU A 126 -11.55 -0.53 3.85
C LEU A 126 -12.47 0.55 4.43
N LEU A 127 -13.64 0.73 3.84
CA LEU A 127 -14.68 1.65 4.31
C LEU A 127 -15.86 0.83 4.81
N MET A 128 -16.37 1.20 5.98
CA MET A 128 -17.57 0.62 6.57
C MET A 128 -18.51 1.73 7.00
N MET A 129 -19.74 1.68 6.54
CA MET A 129 -20.79 2.65 6.85
C MET A 129 -21.92 1.90 7.57
N PRO A 130 -21.78 1.58 8.88
CA PRO A 130 -22.81 0.87 9.63
C PRO A 130 -24.18 1.56 9.56
N ASP A 131 -24.20 2.89 9.45
CA ASP A 131 -25.39 3.70 9.23
C ASP A 131 -25.05 4.98 8.44
N ALA A 132 -26.06 5.83 8.19
CA ALA A 132 -25.91 7.05 7.40
C ALA A 132 -25.05 8.15 8.04
N MET A 133 -24.76 8.06 9.35
CA MET A 133 -24.07 9.09 10.13
C MET A 133 -22.67 8.66 10.55
N HIS A 134 -22.38 7.36 10.56
CA HIS A 134 -21.10 6.82 11.00
C HIS A 134 -20.37 6.12 9.86
N THR A 135 -19.15 6.58 9.59
CA THR A 135 -18.21 5.93 8.67
C THR A 135 -16.96 5.53 9.45
N HIS A 136 -16.50 4.31 9.25
CA HIS A 136 -15.22 3.83 9.72
C HIS A 136 -14.31 3.61 8.51
N GLN A 137 -13.22 4.36 8.46
CA GLN A 137 -12.25 4.26 7.39
C GLN A 137 -10.97 3.63 7.90
N TYR A 138 -10.45 2.68 7.13
CA TYR A 138 -9.15 2.08 7.36
C TYR A 138 -8.32 2.28 6.10
N THR A 139 -7.14 2.85 6.22
CA THR A 139 -6.28 3.23 5.09
C THR A 139 -4.86 2.71 5.27
N LEU A 140 -4.19 2.45 4.15
CA LEU A 140 -2.77 2.20 4.17
C LEU A 140 -2.03 3.47 4.61
N MET A 141 -1.07 3.31 5.49
CA MET A 141 -0.27 4.43 6.02
C MET A 141 0.42 5.21 4.89
N GLN A 142 0.34 6.54 4.94
CA GLN A 142 1.00 7.45 3.99
C GLN A 142 2.54 7.39 4.04
N TYR A 143 3.12 6.86 5.14
CA TYR A 143 4.57 6.80 5.41
C TYR A 143 5.07 5.39 5.75
N ALA A 144 4.43 4.33 5.23
CA ALA A 144 4.95 2.96 5.37
C ALA A 144 6.39 2.87 4.87
N LYS A 145 7.30 2.36 5.72
CA LYS A 145 8.66 2.08 5.24
C LYS A 145 8.59 0.96 4.21
N PRO A 146 9.53 0.89 3.26
CA PRO A 146 9.62 -0.22 2.32
C PRO A 146 9.62 -1.57 3.06
N GLY A 147 8.58 -2.38 2.84
CA GLY A 147 8.37 -3.66 3.51
C GLY A 147 7.26 -3.68 4.58
N ASP A 148 6.86 -2.52 5.10
CA ASP A 148 5.84 -2.40 6.15
C ASP A 148 4.41 -2.47 5.60
N SER A 149 4.22 -2.24 4.30
CA SER A 149 2.88 -2.19 3.68
C SER A 149 2.24 -3.58 3.47
N GLY A 150 3.00 -4.66 3.67
CA GLY A 150 2.56 -6.03 3.39
C GLY A 150 2.64 -6.37 1.90
N THR A 151 2.01 -7.48 1.48
CA THR A 151 2.11 -7.99 0.11
C THR A 151 0.81 -8.49 -0.47
N ILE A 152 0.67 -8.39 -1.79
CA ILE A 152 -0.29 -9.13 -2.61
C ILE A 152 0.45 -10.26 -3.31
N ARG A 153 -0.05 -11.49 -3.15
CA ARG A 153 0.43 -12.69 -3.83
C ARG A 153 -0.64 -13.21 -4.78
N LEU A 154 -0.34 -13.20 -6.07
CA LEU A 154 -1.13 -13.87 -7.10
C LEU A 154 -0.60 -15.29 -7.29
N SER A 155 -1.46 -16.27 -7.08
CA SER A 155 -1.19 -17.66 -7.42
C SER A 155 -1.60 -17.99 -8.86
N SER A 156 -2.67 -17.36 -9.35
CA SER A 156 -3.17 -17.49 -10.72
C SER A 156 -3.77 -16.16 -11.19
N TYR A 157 -3.60 -15.84 -12.46
CA TYR A 157 -4.13 -14.66 -13.13
C TYR A 157 -4.43 -15.01 -14.59
N MET A 158 -5.65 -14.71 -15.06
CA MET A 158 -6.05 -14.90 -16.46
C MET A 158 -5.79 -16.32 -16.99
N ARG A 159 -6.13 -17.34 -16.19
CA ARG A 159 -5.84 -18.74 -16.53
C ARG A 159 -7.11 -19.57 -16.45
N ASN A 160 -7.45 -20.23 -17.55
CA ASN A 160 -8.69 -20.99 -17.70
C ASN A 160 -9.92 -20.12 -17.38
N ASP A 161 -10.74 -20.52 -16.41
CA ASP A 161 -11.89 -19.79 -15.89
C ASP A 161 -11.53 -18.81 -14.75
N THR A 162 -10.30 -18.87 -14.24
CA THR A 162 -9.83 -18.05 -13.13
C THR A 162 -9.40 -16.68 -13.62
N LEU A 163 -10.11 -15.64 -13.15
CA LEU A 163 -9.73 -14.25 -13.34
C LEU A 163 -8.47 -13.94 -12.53
N ALA A 164 -8.54 -14.15 -11.22
CA ALA A 164 -7.43 -13.95 -10.32
C ALA A 164 -7.63 -14.77 -9.04
N LYS A 165 -6.55 -15.39 -8.55
CA LYS A 165 -6.55 -16.16 -7.30
C LYS A 165 -5.31 -15.85 -6.49
N GLY A 166 -5.46 -15.64 -5.19
CA GLY A 166 -4.32 -15.30 -4.35
C GLY A 166 -4.67 -14.95 -2.92
N THR A 167 -3.69 -14.35 -2.27
CA THR A 167 -3.76 -13.90 -0.88
C THR A 167 -3.10 -12.54 -0.76
N PHE A 168 -3.45 -11.78 0.27
CA PHE A 168 -2.71 -10.59 0.65
C PHE A 168 -2.67 -10.45 2.16
N PHE A 169 -1.72 -9.65 2.63
CA PHE A 169 -1.82 -9.04 3.95
C PHE A 169 -1.31 -7.60 3.87
N THR A 170 -1.83 -6.75 4.75
CA THR A 170 -1.41 -5.35 4.88
C THR A 170 -1.67 -4.86 6.30
N PHE A 171 -1.28 -3.63 6.59
CA PHE A 171 -1.56 -2.97 7.85
C PHE A 171 -2.32 -1.68 7.57
N LEU A 172 -3.51 -1.54 8.11
CA LEU A 172 -4.35 -0.36 7.96
C LEU A 172 -4.49 0.38 9.29
N SER A 173 -4.39 1.70 9.25
CA SER A 173 -4.72 2.59 10.37
C SER A 173 -6.19 2.99 10.30
N LYS A 174 -6.85 3.13 11.45
CA LYS A 174 -8.20 3.67 11.52
C LYS A 174 -8.15 5.20 11.42
N ASP A 175 -9.02 5.78 10.61
CA ASP A 175 -9.31 7.22 10.52
C ASP A 175 -8.07 8.13 10.36
N ASP A 176 -7.21 7.92 9.35
CA ASP A 176 -6.06 8.79 8.92
C ASP A 176 -5.23 9.49 10.04
N ASP A 177 -5.26 8.96 11.27
CA ASP A 177 -4.64 9.52 12.45
C ASP A 177 -3.26 8.91 12.63
N SER A 178 -2.24 9.77 12.74
CA SER A 178 -0.85 9.37 12.95
C SER A 178 -0.62 8.57 14.24
N GLU A 179 -1.51 8.67 15.23
CA GLU A 179 -1.40 7.92 16.49
C GLU A 179 -2.29 6.66 16.54
N SER A 180 -3.05 6.37 15.47
CA SER A 180 -3.92 5.20 15.46
C SER A 180 -3.14 3.89 15.41
N PRO A 181 -3.55 2.86 16.19
CA PRO A 181 -2.91 1.57 16.16
C PRO A 181 -3.05 0.91 14.78
N PHE A 182 -2.02 0.20 14.35
CA PHE A 182 -2.04 -0.53 13.09
C PHE A 182 -2.78 -1.85 13.24
N TYR A 183 -3.71 -2.09 12.32
CA TYR A 183 -4.44 -3.34 12.26
C TYR A 183 -3.96 -4.15 11.07
N ARG A 184 -3.45 -5.35 11.37
CA ARG A 184 -3.19 -6.33 10.33
C ARG A 184 -4.51 -6.72 9.68
N VAL A 185 -4.51 -6.68 8.35
CA VAL A 185 -5.60 -7.14 7.50
C VAL A 185 -5.06 -8.24 6.62
N ASP A 186 -5.64 -9.42 6.74
CA ASP A 186 -5.32 -10.56 5.87
C ASP A 186 -6.48 -10.78 4.91
N GLY A 187 -6.19 -11.21 3.68
CA GLY A 187 -7.25 -11.54 2.75
C GLY A 187 -6.89 -12.64 1.77
N THR A 188 -7.93 -13.27 1.27
CA THR A 188 -7.87 -14.34 0.27
C THR A 188 -8.88 -14.05 -0.81
N PHE A 189 -8.55 -14.40 -2.04
CA PHE A 189 -9.46 -14.21 -3.16
C PHE A 189 -9.29 -15.32 -4.18
N GLU A 190 -10.42 -15.68 -4.76
CA GLU A 190 -10.54 -16.59 -5.89
C GLU A 190 -11.72 -16.10 -6.71
N LEU A 191 -11.41 -15.49 -7.85
CA LEU A 191 -12.35 -14.79 -8.71
C LEU A 191 -12.36 -15.45 -10.08
N HIS A 192 -13.54 -15.59 -10.66
CA HIS A 192 -13.73 -16.27 -11.94
C HIS A 192 -14.46 -15.39 -12.96
N PHE A 193 -14.13 -15.63 -14.22
CA PHE A 193 -14.90 -15.13 -15.34
C PHE A 193 -16.29 -15.74 -15.41
N LYS A 194 -17.16 -15.13 -16.21
CA LYS A 194 -18.44 -15.75 -16.57
C LYS A 194 -18.12 -17.12 -17.19
N ALA A 195 -18.72 -18.18 -16.66
CA ALA A 195 -18.68 -19.47 -17.34
C ALA A 195 -19.12 -19.26 -18.79
N GLN A 196 -18.25 -19.60 -19.75
CA GLN A 196 -18.65 -19.66 -21.14
C GLN A 196 -19.73 -20.75 -21.23
N LYS A 197 -20.96 -20.33 -21.51
CA LYS A 197 -22.07 -21.25 -21.79
C LYS A 197 -21.87 -21.88 -23.15
#